data_AF-A0A1Y2F5V0-F1
#
_entry.id   AF-A0A1Y2F5V0-F1
#
_cell.length_a   1.000
_cell.length_b   1.000
_cell.length_c   1.000
_cell.angle_alpha   90.00
_cell.angle_beta   90.00
_cell.angle_gamma   90.00
#
_symmetry.space_group_name_H-M   'P 1'
#
loop_
_entity.id
_entity.type
_entity.pdbx_description
1 polymer ?
#
loop_
_entity_poly.entity_id
_entity_poly.type
_entity_poly.pdbx_seq_one_letter_code
_entity_poly.pdbx_strand_id
1 'polypeptide(L)'
;MKVSVKAIILIFSLTSVYSFHISNELIKRKESNSTIPEAPNNSTVPTNSTVVHSQNDAFFKICSFKGGEEVCEEIYEDETNGGSTCTKAIQKECPLDMNYNEDNINVYCSSYFNADKCKKIYSEGFNTLPECNGKNQKYLEILYENNIKKYTHTSIICMKDNDGKVCPYTSYNFLRKYGQVDDSSFWRYMKESCKSKSCMDVIPLMLENEAHRFKNDELQLLTEAINFFKTNECTALTSDTIIKYKYNFSNIIGCLFAIISLYILL
;
A
#
# COMPACT_ATOMS: atom_id res chain seq x y z
N MET A 1 -42.26 -42.49 4.87
CA MET A 1 -41.66 -42.47 3.51
C MET A 1 -40.18 -42.76 3.60
N LYS A 2 -39.69 -43.83 2.95
CA LYS A 2 -38.25 -44.14 2.85
C LYS A 2 -37.68 -43.36 1.66
N VAL A 3 -37.35 -42.08 1.86
CA VAL A 3 -36.52 -41.36 0.88
C VAL A 3 -35.16 -42.05 0.87
N SER A 4 -34.84 -42.64 -0.27
CA SER A 4 -33.65 -43.47 -0.45
C SER A 4 -32.40 -42.63 -0.27
N VAL A 5 -31.60 -42.96 0.76
CA VAL A 5 -30.26 -42.42 1.06
C VAL A 5 -29.35 -42.37 -0.18
N LYS A 6 -29.63 -43.20 -1.20
CA LYS A 6 -28.90 -43.21 -2.48
C LYS A 6 -29.07 -41.92 -3.29
N ALA A 7 -30.18 -41.19 -3.16
CA ALA A 7 -30.41 -39.94 -3.89
C ALA A 7 -29.55 -38.78 -3.35
N ILE A 8 -29.29 -38.77 -2.04
CA ILE A 8 -28.47 -37.72 -1.39
C ILE A 8 -26.98 -37.91 -1.73
N ILE A 9 -26.52 -39.16 -1.82
CA ILE A 9 -25.12 -39.47 -2.17
C ILE A 9 -24.78 -39.05 -3.61
N LEU A 10 -25.74 -39.17 -4.55
CA LEU A 10 -25.53 -38.81 -5.95
C LEU A 10 -25.33 -37.30 -6.17
N ILE A 11 -25.99 -36.47 -5.35
CA ILE A 11 -25.87 -35.00 -5.41
C ILE A 11 -24.50 -34.54 -4.91
N PHE A 12 -23.95 -35.18 -3.87
CA PHE A 12 -22.61 -34.87 -3.36
C PHE A 12 -21.48 -35.22 -4.33
N SER A 13 -21.64 -36.28 -5.14
CA SER A 13 -20.62 -36.68 -6.13
C SER A 13 -20.52 -35.77 -7.37
N LEU A 14 -21.58 -35.02 -7.70
CA LEU A 14 -21.59 -34.14 -8.87
C LEU A 14 -20.93 -32.78 -8.60
N THR A 15 -20.90 -32.34 -7.33
CA THR A 15 -20.27 -31.07 -6.95
C THR A 15 -18.74 -31.14 -6.83
N SER A 16 -18.14 -32.34 -6.74
CA SER A 16 -16.70 -32.51 -6.60
C SER A 16 -15.91 -32.50 -7.93
N VAL A 17 -16.57 -32.49 -9.08
CA VAL A 17 -15.90 -32.60 -10.40
C VAL A 17 -15.61 -31.24 -11.04
N TYR A 18 -16.14 -30.14 -10.49
CA TYR A 18 -16.07 -28.81 -11.12
C TYR A 18 -14.93 -27.89 -10.63
N SER A 19 -13.93 -28.42 -9.92
CA SER A 19 -12.80 -27.62 -9.43
C SER A 19 -11.45 -28.13 -9.91
N PHE A 20 -11.21 -28.21 -11.22
CA PHE A 20 -9.85 -28.26 -11.77
C PHE A 20 -9.84 -27.86 -13.25
N HIS A 21 -9.52 -26.61 -13.54
CA HIS A 21 -8.90 -26.19 -14.80
C HIS A 21 -8.32 -24.78 -14.63
N ILE A 22 -7.05 -24.72 -14.23
CA ILE A 22 -6.19 -23.55 -14.42
C ILE A 22 -5.43 -23.81 -15.73
N SER A 23 -5.64 -22.97 -16.74
CA SER A 23 -4.79 -22.96 -17.93
C SER A 23 -3.61 -22.02 -17.70
N ASN A 24 -2.43 -22.64 -17.63
CA ASN A 24 -1.16 -22.10 -18.12
C ASN A 24 -1.29 -21.60 -19.56
N GLU A 25 -0.34 -20.76 -20.01
CA GLU A 25 -0.19 -20.06 -21.33
C GLU A 25 -0.51 -18.56 -21.14
N LEU A 26 0.42 -17.59 -21.15
CA LEU A 26 1.54 -17.38 -22.06
C LEU A 26 2.59 -16.43 -21.47
N ILE A 27 3.83 -16.91 -21.45
CA ILE A 27 5.04 -16.10 -21.62
C ILE A 27 5.27 -15.99 -23.14
N LYS A 28 5.46 -14.77 -23.67
CA LYS A 28 6.30 -14.55 -24.85
C LYS A 28 6.81 -13.11 -24.88
N ARG A 29 8.14 -12.98 -24.68
CA ARG A 29 8.96 -11.79 -24.85
C ARG A 29 8.81 -11.18 -26.24
N LYS A 30 9.06 -9.87 -26.34
CA LYS A 30 9.79 -9.32 -27.49
C LYS A 30 10.73 -8.20 -27.03
N GLU A 31 12.02 -8.47 -27.17
CA GLU A 31 13.12 -7.51 -27.06
C GLU A 31 13.03 -6.48 -28.19
N SER A 32 13.34 -5.22 -27.89
CA SER A 32 13.61 -4.19 -28.88
C SER A 32 14.57 -3.16 -28.31
N ASN A 33 15.81 -3.21 -28.81
CA ASN A 33 16.83 -2.18 -28.69
C ASN A 33 16.29 -0.79 -29.05
N SER A 34 16.61 0.25 -28.27
CA SER A 34 16.74 1.61 -28.81
C SER A 34 17.69 2.46 -27.98
N THR A 35 18.53 3.16 -28.73
CA THR A 35 19.68 3.97 -28.39
C THR A 35 19.30 5.25 -27.62
N ILE A 36 20.13 5.59 -26.63
CA ILE A 36 20.09 6.83 -25.84
C ILE A 36 20.77 7.98 -26.60
N PRO A 37 20.20 9.21 -26.61
CA PRO A 37 20.99 10.43 -26.70
C PRO A 37 21.01 11.17 -25.35
N GLU A 38 22.21 11.56 -24.93
CA GLU A 38 22.49 12.43 -23.78
C GLU A 38 21.91 13.83 -24.00
N ALA A 39 21.42 14.44 -22.91
CA ALA A 39 21.15 15.88 -22.83
C ALA A 39 21.84 16.47 -21.59
N PRO A 40 22.41 17.68 -21.67
CA PRO A 40 23.11 18.33 -20.57
C PRO A 40 22.13 19.15 -19.72
N ASN A 41 22.15 18.97 -18.40
CA ASN A 41 21.40 19.80 -17.47
C ASN A 41 22.35 20.64 -16.59
N ASN A 42 22.44 21.93 -16.92
CA ASN A 42 22.72 22.98 -15.95
C ASN A 42 21.43 23.23 -15.17
N SER A 43 21.41 22.90 -13.87
CA SER A 43 20.34 23.35 -12.99
C SER A 43 20.90 23.77 -11.63
N THR A 44 20.59 25.01 -11.30
CA THR A 44 21.05 25.76 -10.14
C THR A 44 20.46 25.18 -8.86
N VAL A 45 21.35 24.92 -7.91
CA VAL A 45 21.11 24.36 -6.57
C VAL A 45 20.08 25.16 -5.78
N PRO A 46 19.05 24.55 -5.18
CA PRO A 46 18.35 25.10 -4.03
C PRO A 46 19.04 24.68 -2.72
N THR A 47 19.04 25.61 -1.77
CA THR A 47 19.71 25.60 -0.47
C THR A 47 19.42 24.31 0.33
N ASN A 48 20.45 23.48 0.52
CA ASN A 48 20.39 22.26 1.33
C ASN A 48 20.18 22.60 2.81
N SER A 49 18.99 22.32 3.34
CA SER A 49 18.74 22.24 4.79
C SER A 49 18.86 20.77 5.20
N THR A 50 19.81 20.46 6.08
CA THR A 50 20.02 19.09 6.57
C THR A 50 19.24 18.90 7.86
N VAL A 51 18.23 18.03 7.83
CA VAL A 51 17.49 17.64 9.02
C VAL A 51 18.14 16.38 9.60
N VAL A 52 18.71 16.48 10.80
CA VAL A 52 19.33 15.33 11.50
C VAL A 52 18.33 14.81 12.53
N HIS A 53 18.01 13.51 12.47
CA HIS A 53 16.99 12.88 13.33
C HIS A 53 17.60 11.88 14.31
N SER A 54 17.30 12.04 15.60
CA SER A 54 17.32 10.96 16.60
C SER A 54 15.87 10.58 16.91
N GLN A 55 15.50 9.31 16.68
CA GLN A 55 14.12 8.82 16.82
C GLN A 55 13.57 8.84 18.27
N ASN A 56 14.39 9.19 19.25
CA ASN A 56 14.00 9.29 20.66
C ASN A 56 13.98 10.74 21.17
N ASP A 57 14.33 11.70 20.34
CA ASP A 57 14.51 13.08 20.80
C ASP A 57 13.21 13.86 20.61
N ALA A 58 12.79 14.51 21.68
CA ALA A 58 11.55 15.28 21.79
C ALA A 58 11.52 16.59 20.97
N PHE A 59 12.44 16.73 20.01
CA PHE A 59 12.63 17.94 19.24
C PHE A 59 13.18 17.66 17.84
N PHE A 60 12.96 18.61 16.94
CA PHE A 60 13.62 18.69 15.65
C PHE A 60 14.71 19.76 15.71
N LYS A 61 15.91 19.42 15.23
CA LYS A 61 16.97 20.40 15.02
C LYS A 61 17.02 20.78 13.55
N ILE A 62 16.70 22.05 13.24
CA ILE A 62 16.75 22.59 11.88
C ILE A 62 17.94 23.54 11.80
N CYS A 63 18.90 23.23 10.93
CA CYS A 63 20.08 24.05 10.72
C CYS A 63 20.00 24.79 9.37
N SER A 64 20.45 26.04 9.36
CA SER A 64 20.51 26.90 8.17
C SER A 64 21.81 27.71 8.16
N PHE A 65 22.36 28.00 6.98
CA PHE A 65 23.56 28.83 6.87
C PHE A 65 23.19 30.30 6.73
N LYS A 66 23.67 31.14 7.66
CA LYS A 66 23.50 32.60 7.62
C LYS A 66 24.88 33.26 7.71
N GLY A 67 25.30 33.96 6.65
CA GLY A 67 26.61 34.62 6.62
C GLY A 67 27.82 33.66 6.65
N GLY A 68 27.64 32.41 6.21
CA GLY A 68 28.69 31.38 6.26
C GLY A 68 28.75 30.58 7.56
N GLU A 69 27.96 30.95 8.57
CA GLU A 69 27.83 30.21 9.83
C GLU A 69 26.57 29.33 9.84
N GLU A 70 26.67 28.12 10.39
CA GLU A 70 25.53 27.23 10.61
C GLU A 70 24.79 27.65 11.88
N VAL A 71 23.52 28.04 11.72
CA VAL A 71 22.62 28.42 12.81
C VAL A 71 21.52 27.37 12.91
N CYS A 72 21.42 26.72 14.07
CA CYS A 72 20.42 25.68 14.33
C CYS A 72 19.34 26.16 15.30
N GLU A 73 18.09 25.84 14.99
CA GLU A 73 16.92 26.01 15.85
C GLU A 73 16.45 24.64 16.33
N GLU A 74 16.16 24.52 17.63
CA GLU A 74 15.55 23.33 18.21
C GLU A 74 14.06 23.58 18.44
N ILE A 75 13.23 22.70 17.90
CA ILE A 75 11.78 22.82 17.88
C ILE A 75 11.23 21.63 18.66
N TYR A 76 10.69 21.89 19.84
CA TYR A 76 10.19 20.87 20.76
C TYR A 76 8.71 20.57 20.53
N GLU A 77 8.25 19.34 20.81
CA GLU A 77 6.80 19.00 20.81
C GLU A 77 6.02 19.88 21.80
N ASP A 78 6.64 20.14 22.94
CA ASP A 78 6.10 20.91 24.06
C ASP A 78 7.21 21.80 24.64
N GLU A 79 6.96 23.11 24.67
CA GLU A 79 7.91 24.13 25.13
C GLU A 79 8.30 23.97 26.61
N THR A 80 7.47 23.29 27.40
CA THR A 80 7.70 23.17 28.85
C THR A 80 8.42 21.89 29.27
N ASN A 81 8.28 20.79 28.50
CA ASN A 81 8.66 19.46 29.00
C ASN A 81 9.43 18.57 28.01
N GLY A 82 9.70 19.02 26.78
CA GLY A 82 10.34 18.14 25.80
C GLY A 82 9.53 16.85 25.60
N GLY A 83 8.24 16.99 25.28
CA GLY A 83 7.33 15.85 25.12
C GLY A 83 7.63 14.98 23.90
N SER A 84 7.23 13.71 23.98
CA SER A 84 7.17 12.78 22.83
C SER A 84 5.81 12.07 22.76
N THR A 85 4.80 12.64 23.42
CA THR A 85 3.49 12.03 23.61
C THR A 85 2.71 11.93 22.30
N CYS A 86 2.70 12.99 21.50
CA CYS A 86 2.08 12.99 20.19
C CYS A 86 2.80 12.02 19.25
N THR A 87 4.15 12.07 19.21
CA THR A 87 4.94 11.15 18.38
C THR A 87 4.71 9.69 18.74
N LYS A 88 4.65 9.36 20.04
CA LYS A 88 4.34 8.00 20.52
C LYS A 88 2.91 7.58 20.17
N ALA A 89 1.94 8.48 20.28
CA ALA A 89 0.55 8.21 19.90
C ALA A 89 0.44 7.90 18.40
N ILE A 90 1.10 8.70 17.54
CA ILE A 90 1.16 8.44 16.09
C ILE A 90 1.80 7.08 15.81
N GLN A 91 2.96 6.78 16.40
CA GLN A 91 3.64 5.50 16.20
C GLN A 91 2.80 4.30 16.67
N LYS A 92 2.02 4.47 17.74
CA LYS A 92 1.13 3.42 18.25
C LYS A 92 -0.07 3.18 17.33
N GLU A 93 -0.70 4.24 16.85
CA GLU A 93 -1.91 4.15 16.02
C GLU A 93 -1.60 3.85 14.55
N CYS A 94 -0.42 4.28 14.08
CA CYS A 94 0.10 4.05 12.75
C CYS A 94 1.61 3.73 12.80
N PRO A 95 1.98 2.48 13.13
CA PRO A 95 3.38 2.07 13.19
C PRO A 95 3.94 1.95 11.77
N LEU A 96 4.51 3.04 11.25
CA LEU A 96 5.28 3.03 10.01
C LEU A 96 6.69 2.51 10.28
N ASP A 97 6.80 1.20 10.52
CA ASP A 97 8.10 0.55 10.59
C ASP A 97 8.69 0.40 9.18
N MET A 98 10.00 0.57 9.04
CA MET A 98 10.73 0.32 7.79
C MET A 98 11.42 -1.06 7.79
N ASN A 99 11.40 -1.79 8.91
CA ASN A 99 12.14 -3.03 9.13
C ASN A 99 11.29 -4.30 8.96
N TYR A 100 10.43 -4.33 7.94
CA TYR A 100 9.78 -5.57 7.52
C TYR A 100 10.43 -6.08 6.22
N ASN A 101 10.13 -7.30 5.77
CA ASN A 101 10.67 -7.98 4.58
C ASN A 101 9.61 -8.91 3.96
N GLU A 102 9.91 -9.53 2.82
CA GLU A 102 8.95 -10.42 2.11
C GLU A 102 8.43 -11.56 3.02
N ASP A 103 9.23 -12.01 4.00
CA ASP A 103 8.87 -13.13 4.89
C ASP A 103 7.90 -12.72 6.02
N ASN A 104 7.93 -11.46 6.48
CA ASN A 104 7.17 -11.00 7.65
C ASN A 104 6.12 -9.93 7.33
N ILE A 105 6.02 -9.50 6.07
CA ILE A 105 5.09 -8.47 5.60
C ILE A 105 3.63 -8.80 5.86
N ASN A 106 3.25 -10.08 5.76
CA ASN A 106 1.89 -10.52 6.05
C ASN A 106 1.55 -10.33 7.53
N VAL A 107 2.54 -10.55 8.42
CA VAL A 107 2.38 -10.31 9.86
C VAL A 107 2.30 -8.82 10.14
N TYR A 108 3.16 -8.01 9.51
CA TYR A 108 3.09 -6.54 9.59
C TYR A 108 1.70 -6.02 9.20
N CYS A 109 1.21 -6.43 8.04
CA CYS A 109 -0.09 -6.03 7.50
C CYS A 109 -1.29 -6.46 8.35
N SER A 110 -1.27 -7.69 8.88
CA SER A 110 -2.40 -8.23 9.65
C SER A 110 -2.40 -7.80 11.12
N SER A 111 -1.22 -7.63 11.71
CA SER A 111 -1.07 -7.55 13.18
C SER A 111 -0.64 -6.18 13.67
N TYR A 112 0.01 -5.37 12.83
CA TYR A 112 0.61 -4.10 13.25
C TYR A 112 0.04 -2.90 12.50
N PHE A 113 -0.20 -3.06 11.20
CA PHE A 113 -0.59 -1.94 10.36
C PHE A 113 -2.12 -1.78 10.29
N ASN A 114 -2.63 -0.62 10.69
CA ASN A 114 -4.05 -0.28 10.59
C ASN A 114 -4.28 0.79 9.52
N ALA A 115 -4.66 0.35 8.32
CA ALA A 115 -4.85 1.22 7.16
C ALA A 115 -5.84 2.36 7.40
N ASP A 116 -6.98 2.07 8.04
CA ASP A 116 -8.01 3.07 8.26
C ASP A 116 -7.55 4.14 9.25
N LYS A 117 -6.87 3.74 10.33
CA LYS A 117 -6.30 4.68 11.30
C LYS A 117 -5.17 5.51 10.71
N CYS A 118 -4.23 4.88 10.01
CA CYS A 118 -3.16 5.58 9.32
C CYS A 118 -3.70 6.60 8.32
N LYS A 119 -4.62 6.16 7.45
CA LYS A 119 -5.27 7.03 6.48
C LYS A 119 -5.94 8.21 7.18
N LYS A 120 -6.70 7.97 8.25
CA LYS A 120 -7.37 9.02 9.01
C LYS A 120 -6.39 10.05 9.56
N ILE A 121 -5.32 9.60 10.22
CA ILE A 121 -4.26 10.47 10.78
C ILE A 121 -3.65 11.36 9.70
N TYR A 122 -3.37 10.81 8.51
CA TYR A 122 -2.71 11.57 7.44
C TYR A 122 -3.67 12.37 6.54
N SER A 123 -4.95 12.01 6.44
CA SER A 123 -5.92 12.78 5.67
C SER A 123 -6.59 13.90 6.47
N GLU A 124 -6.84 13.67 7.76
CA GLU A 124 -7.51 14.62 8.65
C GLU A 124 -6.54 15.41 9.54
N GLY A 125 -5.27 14.97 9.62
CA GLY A 125 -4.21 15.58 10.40
C GLY A 125 -4.09 15.02 11.83
N PHE A 126 -3.02 15.43 12.51
CA PHE A 126 -2.64 14.91 13.83
C PHE A 126 -3.60 15.30 14.96
N ASN A 127 -4.44 16.31 14.76
CA ASN A 127 -5.47 16.71 15.74
C ASN A 127 -6.53 15.63 15.97
N THR A 128 -6.57 14.60 15.12
CA THR A 128 -7.38 13.38 15.37
C THR A 128 -6.90 12.59 16.59
N LEU A 129 -5.69 12.84 17.07
CA LEU A 129 -5.10 12.23 18.26
C LEU A 129 -5.13 13.23 19.43
N PRO A 130 -5.79 12.92 20.55
CA PRO A 130 -5.85 13.79 21.72
C PRO A 130 -4.48 14.23 22.23
N GLU A 131 -3.47 13.37 22.14
CA GLU A 131 -2.09 13.63 22.58
C GLU A 131 -1.38 14.69 21.74
N CYS A 132 -1.87 14.98 20.54
CA CYS A 132 -1.34 15.99 19.64
C CYS A 132 -2.06 17.35 19.79
N ASN A 133 -3.16 17.42 20.53
CA ASN A 133 -3.91 18.66 20.71
C ASN A 133 -3.12 19.67 21.55
N GLY A 134 -3.02 20.91 21.03
CA GLY A 134 -2.33 22.01 21.71
C GLY A 134 -0.80 21.85 21.75
N LYS A 135 -0.23 20.92 20.97
CA LYS A 135 1.22 20.81 20.81
C LYS A 135 1.77 21.91 19.89
N ASN A 136 3.09 22.08 19.89
CA ASN A 136 3.75 23.07 19.05
C ASN A 136 3.43 22.81 17.57
N GLN A 137 2.77 23.77 16.92
CA GLN A 137 2.29 23.61 15.54
C GLN A 137 3.43 23.39 14.54
N LYS A 138 4.55 24.10 14.71
CA LYS A 138 5.74 23.95 13.85
C LYS A 138 6.33 22.55 13.99
N TYR A 139 6.37 22.01 15.22
CA TYR A 139 6.77 20.62 15.46
C TYR A 139 5.86 19.63 14.75
N LEU A 140 4.53 19.81 14.86
CA LEU A 140 3.55 18.92 14.23
C LEU A 140 3.64 18.94 12.70
N GLU A 141 3.89 20.10 12.10
CA GLU A 141 4.09 20.24 10.65
C GLU A 141 5.33 19.46 10.19
N ILE A 142 6.47 19.63 10.87
CA ILE A 142 7.71 18.89 10.56
C ILE A 142 7.49 17.39 10.76
N LEU A 143 6.83 17.00 11.85
CA LEU A 143 6.52 15.60 12.13
C LEU A 143 5.60 15.03 11.04
N TYR A 144 4.62 15.80 10.57
CA TYR A 144 3.70 15.42 9.50
C TYR A 144 4.45 15.22 8.19
N GLU A 145 5.29 16.17 7.78
CA GLU A 145 6.11 16.05 6.58
C GLU A 145 7.04 14.83 6.64
N ASN A 146 7.64 14.55 7.80
CA ASN A 146 8.52 13.39 7.95
C ASN A 146 7.75 12.07 7.91
N ASN A 147 6.55 12.03 8.51
CA ASN A 147 5.74 10.81 8.51
C ASN A 147 5.04 10.58 7.17
N ILE A 148 4.54 11.62 6.49
CA ILE A 148 3.92 11.46 5.17
C ILE A 148 4.96 10.96 4.16
N LYS A 149 6.22 11.38 4.25
CA LYS A 149 7.32 10.83 3.45
C LYS A 149 7.55 9.35 3.71
N LYS A 150 7.65 8.95 4.98
CA LYS A 150 7.77 7.53 5.36
C LYS A 150 6.57 6.73 4.89
N TYR A 151 5.38 7.28 5.05
CA TYR A 151 4.13 6.70 4.61
C TYR A 151 4.13 6.52 3.09
N THR A 152 4.35 7.56 2.28
CA THR A 152 4.35 7.45 0.82
C THR A 152 5.40 6.48 0.31
N HIS A 153 6.60 6.43 0.91
CA HIS A 153 7.65 5.46 0.55
C HIS A 153 7.29 4.03 0.94
N THR A 154 6.61 3.84 2.07
CA THR A 154 6.10 2.54 2.47
C THR A 154 4.84 2.17 1.71
N SER A 155 4.11 3.08 1.06
CA SER A 155 2.79 2.87 0.42
C SER A 155 2.81 2.40 -1.03
N ILE A 156 3.97 2.23 -1.65
CA ILE A 156 4.10 2.22 -3.12
C ILE A 156 3.49 0.97 -3.76
N ILE A 157 3.58 -0.18 -3.08
CA ILE A 157 2.93 -1.41 -3.52
C ILE A 157 1.95 -1.92 -2.48
N CYS A 158 1.08 -2.82 -2.95
CA CYS A 158 0.10 -3.48 -2.12
C CYS A 158 0.28 -4.99 -2.14
N MET A 159 0.03 -5.60 -1.00
CA MET A 159 0.15 -7.04 -0.78
C MET A 159 -1.10 -7.59 -0.13
N LYS A 160 -1.31 -8.89 -0.24
CA LYS A 160 -2.38 -9.55 0.51
C LYS A 160 -1.87 -9.98 1.86
N ASP A 161 -2.61 -9.68 2.90
CA ASP A 161 -2.41 -10.32 4.20
C ASP A 161 -2.90 -11.78 4.17
N ASN A 162 -2.76 -12.46 5.31
CA ASN A 162 -3.20 -13.85 5.46
C ASN A 162 -4.72 -14.05 5.29
N ASP A 163 -5.50 -12.98 5.45
CA ASP A 163 -6.96 -12.98 5.26
C ASP A 163 -7.35 -12.63 3.81
N GLY A 164 -6.37 -12.41 2.93
CA GLY A 164 -6.56 -12.04 1.53
C GLY A 164 -6.95 -10.58 1.31
N LYS A 165 -6.91 -9.74 2.36
CA LYS A 165 -7.17 -8.30 2.24
C LYS A 165 -5.94 -7.59 1.69
N VAL A 166 -6.19 -6.62 0.84
CA VAL A 166 -5.13 -5.79 0.27
C VAL A 166 -4.65 -4.82 1.33
N CYS A 167 -3.43 -5.03 1.79
CA CYS A 167 -2.63 -4.12 2.59
C CYS A 167 -1.94 -3.17 1.61
N PRO A 168 -2.33 -1.87 1.57
CA PRO A 168 -1.44 -0.87 1.04
C PRO A 168 -0.21 -0.81 1.94
N TYR A 169 0.83 -0.03 1.67
CA TYR A 169 1.89 0.15 2.68
C TYR A 169 2.97 -0.95 2.69
N THR A 170 3.28 -1.52 1.51
CA THR A 170 4.54 -2.24 1.32
C THR A 170 5.63 -1.39 0.63
N SER A 171 6.82 -1.37 1.24
CA SER A 171 7.95 -0.55 0.79
C SER A 171 8.43 -0.98 -0.58
N TYR A 172 8.59 -0.01 -1.47
CA TYR A 172 9.20 -0.25 -2.78
C TYR A 172 10.59 -0.88 -2.69
N ASN A 173 11.29 -0.67 -1.57
CA ASN A 173 12.60 -1.26 -1.33
C ASN A 173 12.58 -2.80 -1.33
N PHE A 174 11.44 -3.47 -1.09
CA PHE A 174 11.37 -4.94 -1.23
C PHE A 174 11.64 -5.45 -2.62
N LEU A 175 11.39 -4.60 -3.62
CA LEU A 175 11.60 -4.98 -5.01
C LEU A 175 13.06 -4.86 -5.40
N ARG A 176 13.87 -4.14 -4.61
CA ARG A 176 15.30 -3.96 -4.89
C ARG A 176 16.09 -5.19 -4.44
N LYS A 177 16.52 -6.01 -5.40
CA LYS A 177 17.49 -7.08 -5.20
C LYS A 177 18.82 -6.65 -5.81
N TYR A 178 19.89 -6.66 -5.01
CA TYR A 178 21.22 -6.20 -5.44
C TYR A 178 21.24 -4.76 -6.01
N GLY A 179 20.37 -3.89 -5.47
CA GLY A 179 20.26 -2.48 -5.88
C GLY A 179 19.49 -2.23 -7.17
N GLN A 180 18.85 -3.25 -7.75
CA GLN A 180 17.98 -3.14 -8.92
C GLN A 180 16.59 -3.70 -8.60
N VAL A 181 15.57 -3.12 -9.22
CA VAL A 181 14.19 -3.58 -9.07
C VAL A 181 13.97 -4.86 -9.88
N ASP A 182 13.47 -5.91 -9.23
CA ASP A 182 13.04 -7.13 -9.93
C ASP A 182 11.71 -6.87 -10.66
N ASP A 183 11.79 -6.69 -11.98
CA ASP A 183 10.66 -6.34 -12.85
C ASP A 183 9.48 -7.32 -12.72
N SER A 184 9.77 -8.62 -12.59
CA SER A 184 8.73 -9.64 -12.42
C SER A 184 7.97 -9.47 -11.11
N SER A 185 8.67 -9.27 -10.00
CA SER A 185 8.03 -8.97 -8.71
C SER A 185 7.30 -7.65 -8.75
N PHE A 186 7.88 -6.61 -9.35
CA PHE A 186 7.24 -5.30 -9.51
C PHE A 186 5.88 -5.41 -10.18
N TRP A 187 5.79 -6.01 -11.36
CA TRP A 187 4.52 -6.14 -12.08
C TRP A 187 3.52 -7.06 -11.39
N ARG A 188 3.99 -8.09 -10.67
CA ARG A 188 3.14 -8.91 -9.80
C ARG A 188 2.43 -8.05 -8.75
N TYR A 189 3.16 -7.16 -8.08
CA TYR A 189 2.57 -6.28 -7.06
C TYR A 189 1.72 -5.16 -7.67
N MET A 190 2.10 -4.58 -8.82
CA MET A 190 1.27 -3.59 -9.51
C MET A 190 -0.10 -4.15 -9.92
N LYS A 191 -0.13 -5.40 -10.38
CA LYS A 191 -1.39 -6.09 -10.69
C LYS A 191 -2.26 -6.34 -9.45
N GLU A 192 -1.68 -6.52 -8.26
CA GLU A 192 -2.47 -6.57 -7.03
C GLU A 192 -2.92 -5.18 -6.56
N SER A 193 -2.04 -4.16 -6.68
CA SER A 193 -2.39 -2.76 -6.37
C SER A 193 -3.63 -2.29 -7.15
N CYS A 194 -3.84 -2.77 -8.38
CA CYS A 194 -5.05 -2.52 -9.16
C CYS A 194 -6.37 -2.84 -8.45
N LYS A 195 -6.36 -3.76 -7.48
CA LYS A 195 -7.59 -4.18 -6.77
C LYS A 195 -8.00 -3.22 -5.66
N SER A 196 -7.23 -2.18 -5.40
CA SER A 196 -7.50 -1.19 -4.37
C SER A 196 -7.23 0.22 -4.88
N LYS A 197 -8.25 1.07 -4.81
CA LYS A 197 -8.13 2.49 -5.15
C LYS A 197 -7.05 3.19 -4.30
N SER A 198 -6.98 2.86 -3.01
CA SER A 198 -5.97 3.43 -2.12
C SER A 198 -4.54 3.15 -2.58
N CYS A 199 -4.30 2.00 -3.21
CA CYS A 199 -3.00 1.62 -3.76
C CYS A 199 -2.66 2.40 -5.03
N MET A 200 -3.65 2.55 -5.92
CA MET A 200 -3.47 3.26 -7.18
C MET A 200 -3.25 4.75 -6.97
N ASP A 201 -3.95 5.36 -5.99
CA ASP A 201 -3.89 6.80 -5.74
C ASP A 201 -2.53 7.24 -5.13
N VAL A 202 -1.82 6.33 -4.47
CA VAL A 202 -0.53 6.64 -3.82
C VAL A 202 0.60 6.84 -4.83
N ILE A 203 0.71 5.99 -5.86
CA ILE A 203 1.88 6.01 -6.76
C ILE A 203 2.04 7.36 -7.48
N PRO A 204 0.97 7.97 -8.05
CA PRO A 204 1.05 9.31 -8.62
C PRO A 204 1.50 10.37 -7.61
N LEU A 205 0.93 10.37 -6.40
CA LEU A 205 1.30 11.31 -5.33
C LEU A 205 2.77 11.15 -4.93
N MET A 206 3.25 9.91 -4.86
CA MET A 206 4.63 9.62 -4.54
C MET A 206 5.57 10.13 -5.64
N LEU A 207 5.29 9.88 -6.93
CA LEU A 207 6.11 10.39 -8.02
C LEU A 207 6.13 11.93 -8.04
N GLU A 208 5.00 12.58 -7.82
CA GLU A 208 4.92 14.05 -7.77
C GLU A 208 5.84 14.64 -6.69
N ASN A 209 5.86 14.02 -5.51
CA ASN A 209 6.60 14.55 -4.36
C ASN A 209 8.06 14.06 -4.28
N GLU A 210 8.34 12.85 -4.76
CA GLU A 210 9.57 12.12 -4.40
C GLU A 210 10.31 11.53 -5.62
N ALA A 211 9.97 11.93 -6.86
CA ALA A 211 10.63 11.43 -8.08
C ALA A 211 12.17 11.51 -8.02
N HIS A 212 12.72 12.55 -7.38
CA HIS A 212 14.17 12.76 -7.22
C HIS A 212 14.89 11.64 -6.44
N ARG A 213 14.17 10.75 -5.74
CA ARG A 213 14.74 9.62 -4.99
C ARG A 213 14.86 8.33 -5.79
N PHE A 214 14.24 8.28 -6.96
CA PHE A 214 14.22 7.10 -7.80
C PHE A 214 15.28 7.22 -8.89
N LYS A 215 15.85 6.08 -9.26
CA LYS A 215 16.69 6.00 -10.45
C LYS A 215 15.82 6.16 -11.70
N ASN A 216 16.43 6.54 -12.82
CA ASN A 216 15.70 6.78 -14.07
C ASN A 216 14.91 5.56 -14.56
N ASP A 217 15.47 4.35 -14.41
CA ASP A 217 14.82 3.08 -14.73
C ASP A 217 13.62 2.80 -13.80
N GLU A 218 13.75 3.11 -12.52
CA GLU A 218 12.64 2.99 -11.56
C GLU A 218 11.52 4.01 -11.84
N LEU A 219 11.88 5.25 -12.20
CA LEU A 219 10.92 6.28 -12.63
C LEU A 219 10.15 5.84 -13.87
N GLN A 220 10.83 5.20 -14.82
CA GLN A 220 10.20 4.64 -16.01
C GLN A 220 9.19 3.56 -15.61
N LEU A 221 9.58 2.58 -14.79
CA LEU A 221 8.69 1.52 -14.31
C LEU A 221 7.46 2.08 -13.57
N LEU A 222 7.65 3.05 -12.69
CA LEU A 222 6.56 3.68 -11.95
C LEU A 222 5.62 4.47 -12.88
N THR A 223 6.16 5.12 -13.90
CA THR A 223 5.37 5.81 -14.93
C THR A 223 4.55 4.81 -15.76
N GLU A 224 5.15 3.68 -16.13
CA GLU A 224 4.47 2.58 -16.81
C GLU A 224 3.35 2.00 -15.95
N ALA A 225 3.57 1.83 -14.65
CA ALA A 225 2.54 1.38 -13.71
C ALA A 225 1.36 2.36 -13.59
N ILE A 226 1.63 3.68 -13.53
CA ILE A 226 0.56 4.70 -13.54
C ILE A 226 -0.26 4.62 -14.82
N ASN A 227 0.38 4.41 -15.98
CA ASN A 227 -0.33 4.24 -17.24
C ASN A 227 -1.13 2.94 -17.26
N PHE A 228 -0.58 1.86 -16.73
CA PHE A 228 -1.28 0.58 -16.55
C PHE A 228 -2.54 0.73 -15.67
N PHE A 229 -2.50 1.52 -14.60
CA PHE A 229 -3.67 1.77 -13.74
C PHE A 229 -4.84 2.44 -14.47
N LYS A 230 -4.58 3.13 -15.57
CA LYS A 230 -5.61 3.77 -16.41
C LYS A 230 -6.22 2.81 -17.44
N THR A 231 -5.72 1.58 -17.56
CA THR A 231 -6.17 0.61 -18.55
C THR A 231 -7.41 -0.18 -18.10
N ASN A 232 -8.11 -0.75 -19.08
CA ASN A 232 -9.21 -1.68 -18.82
C ASN A 232 -8.75 -2.99 -18.16
N GLU A 233 -7.48 -3.37 -18.32
CA GLU A 233 -6.91 -4.58 -17.71
C GLU A 233 -6.88 -4.45 -16.18
N CYS A 234 -6.45 -3.30 -15.67
CA CYS A 234 -6.44 -3.01 -14.24
C CYS A 234 -7.86 -2.94 -13.65
N THR A 235 -8.80 -2.30 -14.35
CA THR A 235 -10.18 -2.16 -13.90
C THR A 235 -10.98 -3.46 -14.00
N ALA A 236 -10.72 -4.33 -14.98
CA ALA A 236 -11.36 -5.66 -15.08
C ALA A 236 -11.08 -6.51 -13.82
N LEU A 237 -9.86 -6.44 -13.27
CA LEU A 237 -9.48 -7.14 -12.03
C LEU A 237 -10.28 -6.71 -10.80
N THR A 238 -10.83 -5.49 -10.79
CA THR A 238 -11.72 -5.01 -9.71
C THR A 238 -13.14 -5.60 -9.82
N SER A 239 -13.58 -5.90 -11.05
CA SER A 239 -14.96 -6.32 -11.34
C SER A 239 -15.19 -7.84 -11.23
N ASP A 240 -14.18 -8.66 -11.50
CA ASP A 240 -14.32 -10.13 -11.49
C ASP A 240 -14.63 -10.70 -10.09
N THR A 241 -14.18 -10.04 -9.03
CA THR A 241 -14.52 -10.43 -7.66
C THR A 241 -15.98 -10.13 -7.31
N ILE A 242 -16.52 -9.01 -7.80
CA ILE A 242 -17.92 -8.62 -7.54
C ILE A 242 -18.89 -9.53 -8.31
N ILE A 243 -18.52 -9.91 -9.54
CA ILE A 243 -19.37 -10.79 -10.38
C ILE A 243 -19.38 -12.23 -9.84
N LYS A 244 -18.25 -12.76 -9.35
CA LYS A 244 -18.22 -14.11 -8.74
C LYS A 244 -19.07 -14.22 -7.47
N TYR A 245 -19.08 -13.20 -6.60
CA TYR A 245 -19.94 -13.22 -5.42
C TYR A 245 -21.43 -13.13 -5.77
N LYS A 246 -21.79 -12.34 -6.78
CA LYS A 246 -23.19 -12.28 -7.27
C LYS A 246 -23.68 -13.61 -7.84
N TYR A 247 -22.83 -14.32 -8.59
CA TYR A 247 -23.20 -15.60 -9.19
C TYR A 247 -23.38 -16.73 -8.17
N ASN A 248 -22.53 -16.79 -7.13
CA ASN A 248 -22.67 -17.80 -6.09
C ASN A 248 -23.90 -17.58 -5.21
N PHE A 249 -24.27 -16.32 -4.90
CA PHE A 249 -25.43 -16.04 -4.06
C PHE A 249 -26.76 -16.34 -4.76
N SER A 250 -26.85 -16.06 -6.07
CA SER A 250 -28.05 -16.34 -6.87
C SER A 250 -28.33 -17.84 -6.97
N ASN A 251 -27.28 -18.67 -7.12
CA ASN A 251 -27.42 -20.12 -7.18
C ASN A 251 -27.79 -20.75 -5.83
N ILE A 252 -27.28 -20.21 -4.72
CA ILE A 252 -27.64 -20.66 -3.36
C ILE A 252 -29.11 -20.35 -3.05
N ILE A 253 -29.59 -19.17 -3.40
CA ILE A 253 -31.00 -18.80 -3.24
C ILE A 253 -31.91 -19.72 -4.07
N GLY A 254 -31.55 -19.99 -5.33
CA GLY A 254 -32.28 -20.91 -6.19
C GLY A 254 -32.38 -22.32 -5.61
N CYS A 255 -31.28 -22.86 -5.09
CA CYS A 255 -31.26 -24.17 -4.42
C CYS A 255 -32.12 -24.20 -3.15
N LEU A 256 -32.09 -23.15 -2.33
CA LEU A 256 -32.92 -23.06 -1.13
C LEU A 256 -34.42 -23.02 -1.46
N PHE A 257 -34.83 -22.26 -2.48
CA PHE A 257 -36.22 -22.25 -2.93
C PHE A 257 -36.68 -23.61 -3.46
N ALA A 258 -35.82 -24.33 -4.19
CA ALA A 258 -36.13 -25.67 -4.67
C ALA A 258 -36.34 -26.65 -3.51
N ILE A 259 -35.47 -26.61 -2.49
CA ILE A 259 -35.58 -27.46 -1.29
C ILE A 259 -36.86 -27.14 -0.50
N ILE A 260 -37.16 -25.86 -0.28
CA ILE A 260 -38.39 -25.44 0.43
C ILE A 260 -39.63 -25.87 -0.35
N SER A 261 -39.63 -25.73 -1.67
CA SER A 261 -40.76 -26.16 -2.52
C SER A 261 -40.98 -27.67 -2.46
N LEU A 262 -39.88 -28.45 -2.49
CA LEU A 262 -39.94 -29.91 -2.30
C LEU A 262 -40.45 -30.31 -0.92
N TYR A 263 -40.11 -29.55 0.12
CA TYR A 263 -40.57 -29.82 1.48
C TYR A 263 -42.05 -29.52 1.70
N ILE A 264 -42.61 -28.51 1.01
CA ILE A 264 -44.04 -28.17 1.08
C ILE A 264 -44.90 -29.19 0.31
N LEU A 265 -44.35 -29.82 -0.72
CA LEU A 265 -45.05 -30.80 -1.56
C LEU A 265 -45.03 -32.24 -1.00
N LEU A 266 -44.21 -32.53 0.00
CA LEU A 266 -44.07 -33.84 0.65
C LEU A 266 -44.83 -33.90 1.98
#